data_AF-A0A0F9FS88-F1
#
_entry.id   AF-A0A0F9FS88-F1
#
_cell.length_a   1.000
_cell.length_b   1.000
_cell.length_c   1.000
_cell.angle_alpha   90.00
_cell.angle_beta   90.00
_cell.angle_gamma   90.00
#
_symmetry.space_group_name_H-M   'P 1'
#
loop_
_entity.id
_entity.type
_entity.pdbx_description
1 polymer ?
#
loop_
_entity_poly.entity_id
_entity_poly.type
_entity_poly.pdbx_seq_one_letter_code
_entity_poly.pdbx_strand_id
1 'polypeptide(L)'
;MDDDKYALECSCIGEVTKVHLVEGLNKEIENIERMHEDANRIKLKHSNEMQDLLDDLQKELKVRIPKIKEMIQKVNEAPTC
;
A
#
# COMPACT_ATOMS: atom_id res chain seq x y z
N MET A 1 27.61 1.69 37.33
CA MET A 1 26.96 0.42 36.94
C MET A 1 26.03 0.79 35.82
N ASP A 2 26.19 0.15 34.67
CA ASP A 2 25.62 0.54 33.39
C ASP A 2 24.09 0.42 33.37
N ASP A 3 23.40 1.52 33.06
CA ASP A 3 21.93 1.64 32.91
C ASP A 3 21.45 1.17 31.50
N ASP A 4 22.19 0.28 30.84
CA ASP A 4 21.87 -0.24 29.50
C ASP A 4 21.05 -1.54 29.56
N LYS A 5 19.85 -1.50 30.15
CA LYS A 5 19.02 -2.69 30.39
C LYS A 5 17.82 -2.81 29.43
N TYR A 6 18.04 -3.60 28.37
CA TYR A 6 17.08 -4.24 27.45
C TYR A 6 16.23 -3.34 26.54
N ALA A 7 16.85 -2.83 25.47
CA ALA A 7 16.11 -2.70 24.21
C ALA A 7 15.76 -4.12 23.74
N LEU A 8 14.53 -4.57 23.98
CA LEU A 8 14.00 -5.79 23.41
C LEU A 8 13.74 -5.50 21.92
N GLU A 9 14.79 -5.60 21.10
CA GLU A 9 14.66 -5.55 19.65
C GLU A 9 13.90 -6.80 19.20
N CYS A 10 12.57 -6.70 19.20
CA CYS A 10 11.72 -7.71 18.58
C CYS A 10 11.94 -7.61 17.08
N SER A 11 12.81 -8.48 16.55
CA SER A 11 13.17 -8.55 15.14
C SER A 11 12.19 -9.37 14.30
N CYS A 12 11.10 -9.89 14.91
CA CYS A 12 10.13 -10.78 14.28
C CYS A 12 8.70 -10.22 14.33
N ILE A 13 7.90 -10.60 13.33
CA ILE A 13 6.48 -10.25 13.22
C ILE A 13 5.64 -11.45 13.65
N GLY A 14 4.68 -11.24 14.54
CA GLY A 14 3.68 -12.25 14.90
C GLY A 14 3.01 -12.88 13.67
N GLU A 15 2.85 -14.20 13.58
CA GLU A 15 2.19 -14.88 12.45
C GLU A 15 0.83 -14.25 12.11
N VAL A 16 0.01 -14.03 13.14
CA VAL A 16 -1.31 -13.39 13.02
C VAL A 16 -1.18 -11.95 12.50
N THR A 17 -0.20 -11.19 12.98
CA THR A 17 0.06 -9.81 12.55
C THR A 17 0.50 -9.76 11.10
N LYS A 18 1.37 -10.70 10.68
CA LYS A 18 1.84 -10.81 9.29
C LYS A 18 0.68 -11.02 8.32
N VAL A 19 -0.23 -11.95 8.65
CA VAL A 19 -1.43 -12.20 7.84
C VAL A 19 -2.30 -10.95 7.72
N HIS A 20 -2.62 -10.29 8.83
CA HIS A 20 -3.46 -9.08 8.81
C HIS A 20 -2.82 -7.92 8.05
N LEU A 21 -1.50 -7.72 8.18
CA LEU A 21 -0.78 -6.67 7.46
C LEU A 21 -0.81 -6.93 5.95
N VAL A 22 -0.53 -8.16 5.51
CA VAL A 22 -0.60 -8.52 4.10
C VAL A 22 -2.02 -8.37 3.55
N GLU A 23 -3.04 -8.81 4.29
CA GLU A 23 -4.44 -8.65 3.88
C GLU A 23 -4.83 -7.17 3.76
N GLY A 24 -4.45 -6.33 4.73
CA GLY A 24 -4.71 -4.89 4.69
C GLY A 24 -4.05 -4.20 3.50
N LEU A 25 -2.80 -4.56 3.19
CA LEU A 25 -2.08 -4.02 2.04
C LEU A 25 -2.71 -4.49 0.70
N ASN A 26 -3.18 -5.74 0.61
CA ASN A 26 -3.89 -6.22 -0.57
C ASN A 26 -5.23 -5.50 -0.78
N LYS A 27 -6.00 -5.25 0.29
CA LYS A 27 -7.24 -4.44 0.21
C LYS A 27 -6.96 -3.02 -0.29
N GLU A 28 -5.83 -2.43 0.10
CA GLU A 28 -5.44 -1.11 -0.40
C GLU A 28 -5.11 -1.13 -1.90
N ILE A 29 -4.51 -2.20 -2.42
CA ILE A 29 -4.32 -2.38 -3.87
C ILE A 29 -5.69 -2.41 -4.57
N GLU A 30 -6.63 -3.22 -4.08
CA GLU A 30 -7.98 -3.30 -4.66
C GLU A 30 -8.71 -1.94 -4.62
N ASN A 31 -8.54 -1.15 -3.54
CA ASN A 31 -9.10 0.20 -3.45
C ASN A 31 -8.53 1.11 -4.55
N ILE A 32 -7.22 1.08 -4.76
CA ILE A 32 -6.55 1.90 -5.77
C ILE A 32 -6.97 1.49 -7.19
N GLU A 33 -7.11 0.19 -7.46
CA GLU A 33 -7.59 -0.32 -8.74
C GLU A 33 -9.02 0.15 -9.03
N ARG A 34 -9.93 0.09 -8.04
CA ARG A 34 -11.28 0.64 -8.17
C ARG A 34 -11.28 2.15 -8.41
N MET A 35 -10.46 2.91 -7.69
CA MET A 35 -10.30 4.35 -7.94
C MET A 35 -9.81 4.64 -9.36
N HIS A 36 -8.92 3.81 -9.91
CA HIS A 36 -8.43 3.93 -11.28
C HIS A 36 -9.54 3.67 -12.32
N GLU A 37 -10.35 2.64 -12.10
CA GLU A 37 -11.52 2.33 -12.93
C GLU A 37 -12.59 3.44 -12.89
N ASP A 38 -12.88 3.97 -11.69
CA ASP A 38 -13.80 5.07 -11.52
C ASP A 38 -13.29 6.34 -12.22
N ALA A 39 -11.99 6.66 -12.06
CA ALA A 39 -11.37 7.77 -12.77
C ALA A 39 -11.48 7.62 -14.29
N ASN A 40 -11.24 6.42 -14.83
CA ASN A 40 -11.43 6.11 -16.25
C ASN A 40 -12.90 6.30 -16.69
N ARG A 41 -13.85 5.85 -15.88
CA ARG A 41 -15.29 5.97 -16.17
C ARG A 41 -15.75 7.43 -16.20
N ILE A 42 -15.24 8.26 -15.28
CA ILE A 42 -15.52 9.69 -15.22
C ILE A 42 -14.86 10.41 -16.41
N LYS A 43 -13.62 10.04 -16.76
CA LYS A 43 -12.89 10.62 -17.90
C LYS A 43 -13.68 10.50 -19.21
N LEU A 44 -14.34 9.37 -19.43
CA LEU A 44 -15.19 9.12 -20.60
C LEU A 44 -16.45 10.01 -20.70
N LYS A 45 -16.84 10.71 -19.62
CA LYS A 45 -18.10 11.46 -19.53
C LYS A 45 -17.95 12.98 -19.42
N HIS A 46 -16.74 13.51 -19.20
CA HIS A 46 -16.52 14.92 -18.83
C HIS A 46 -15.58 15.69 -19.77
N SER A 47 -15.60 17.02 -19.62
CA SER A 47 -14.84 17.99 -20.42
C SER A 47 -13.32 17.90 -20.23
N ASN A 48 -12.56 18.49 -21.16
CA ASN A 48 -11.10 18.42 -21.22
C ASN A 48 -10.39 18.81 -19.90
N GLU A 49 -10.84 19.85 -19.19
CA GLU A 49 -10.22 20.27 -17.92
C GLU A 49 -10.35 19.21 -16.81
N MET A 50 -11.45 18.47 -16.80
CA MET A 50 -11.66 17.37 -15.85
C MET A 50 -10.84 16.13 -16.25
N GLN A 51 -10.49 15.98 -17.53
CA GLN A 51 -9.62 14.91 -18.01
C GLN A 51 -8.17 15.09 -17.54
N ASP A 52 -7.65 16.32 -17.53
CA ASP A 52 -6.29 16.62 -17.05
C ASP A 52 -6.14 16.28 -15.55
N LEU A 53 -7.11 16.66 -14.73
CA LEU A 53 -7.14 16.32 -13.30
C LEU A 53 -7.20 14.80 -13.06
N LEU A 54 -7.98 14.08 -13.88
CA LEU A 54 -8.07 12.63 -13.80
C LEU A 54 -6.77 11.96 -14.26
N ASP A 55 -6.07 12.52 -15.25
CA ASP A 55 -4.78 12.02 -15.71
C ASP A 55 -3.68 12.16 -14.64
N ASP A 56 -3.66 13.28 -13.93
CA ASP A 56 -2.73 13.46 -12.81
C ASP A 56 -3.03 12.50 -11.65
N LEU A 57 -4.31 12.32 -11.30
CA LEU A 57 -4.73 11.31 -10.34
C LEU A 57 -4.29 9.90 -10.77
N GLN A 58 -4.49 9.54 -12.04
CA GLN A 58 -4.10 8.24 -12.56
C GLN A 58 -2.59 8.00 -12.55
N LYS A 59 -1.78 9.04 -12.82
CA LYS A 59 -0.32 8.95 -12.68
C LYS A 59 0.07 8.65 -11.24
N GLU A 60 -0.55 9.32 -10.27
CA GLU A 60 -0.25 9.08 -8.85
C GLU A 60 -0.65 7.67 -8.41
N LEU A 61 -1.85 7.22 -8.78
CA LEU A 61 -2.34 5.87 -8.47
C LEU A 61 -1.44 4.77 -9.06
N LYS A 62 -0.91 4.96 -10.28
CA LYS A 62 0.03 4.02 -10.92
C LYS A 62 1.32 3.81 -10.13
N VAL A 63 1.79 4.81 -9.39
CA VAL A 63 3.03 4.72 -8.60
C VAL A 63 2.79 4.09 -7.22
N ARG A 64 1.55 4.11 -6.72
CA ARG A 64 1.22 3.56 -5.39
C ARG A 64 1.21 2.04 -5.35
N ILE A 65 0.63 1.36 -6.34
CA ILE A 65 0.53 -0.12 -6.34
C ILE A 65 1.92 -0.79 -6.24
N PRO A 66 2.95 -0.41 -7.04
CA PRO A 66 4.28 -0.98 -6.91
C PRO A 66 4.90 -0.82 -5.52
N LYS A 67 4.70 0.33 -4.87
CA LYS A 67 5.19 0.58 -3.50
C LYS A 67 4.52 -0.32 -2.47
N ILE A 68 3.21 -0.52 -2.58
CA ILE A 68 2.48 -1.42 -1.69
C ILE A 68 2.94 -2.87 -1.90
N LYS A 69 3.17 -3.29 -3.15
CA LYS A 69 3.74 -4.61 -3.45
C LYS A 69 5.13 -4.81 -2.83
N GLU A 70 5.98 -3.79 -2.88
CA GLU A 70 7.29 -3.80 -2.21
C GLU A 70 7.14 -3.93 -0.68
N MET A 71 6.17 -3.24 -0.07
CA MET A 71 5.87 -3.37 1.35
C MET A 71 5.38 -4.77 1.71
N ILE A 72 4.48 -5.36 0.91
CA ILE A 72 4.01 -6.74 1.09
C ILE A 72 5.20 -7.70 1.03
N GLN A 73 6.13 -7.52 0.09
CA GLN A 73 7.33 -8.33 -0.01
C GLN A 73 8.18 -8.24 1.27
N LYS A 74 8.43 -7.03 1.78
CA LYS A 74 9.19 -6.83 3.04
C LYS A 74 8.50 -7.49 4.24
N VAL A 75 7.17 -7.41 4.33
CA VAL A 75 6.40 -8.09 5.39
C VAL A 75 6.50 -9.61 5.25
N ASN A 76 6.50 -10.13 4.01
CA ASN A 76 6.65 -11.57 3.74
C ASN A 76 8.06 -12.09 4.04
N GLU A 77 9.08 -11.28 3.81
CA GLU A 77 10.50 -11.59 4.10
C GLU A 77 10.84 -11.43 5.59
N ALA A 78 10.07 -10.64 6.35
CA ALA A 78 10.27 -10.48 7.77
C ALA A 78 10.11 -11.82 8.51
N PRO A 79 11.02 -12.14 9.46
CA PRO A 79 10.96 -13.39 10.20
C PRO A 79 9.72 -13.41 11.07
N THR A 80 9.07 -14.58 11.14
CA THR A 80 7.87 -14.78 11.96
C THR A 80 8.22 -15.41 13.30
N CYS A 81 7.53 -14.92 14.32
CA CYS A 81 7.35 -15.53 15.63
C CYS A 81 5.84 -15.41 15.97
#